data_AF-A0A518AXN1-F1
#
_entry.id   AF-A0A518AXN1-F1
#
_cell.length_a   1.000
_cell.length_b   1.000
_cell.length_c   1.000
_cell.angle_alpha   90.00
_cell.angle_beta   90.00
_cell.angle_gamma   90.00
#
_symmetry.space_group_name_H-M   'P 1'
#
loop_
_entity.id
_entity.type
_entity.pdbx_description
1 polymer ?
#
loop_
_entity_poly.entity_id
_entity_poly.type
_entity_poly.pdbx_seq_one_letter_code
_entity_poly.pdbx_strand_id
1 'polypeptide(L)' 'MSQKGVGTMRLSHRFEQFIFSEGETSVRELAQTFGLPEGRCREEIEGLVPFGVGLRADGTVSVLD' A
#
# COMPACT_ATOMS: atom_id res chain seq x y z
N MET A 1 -1.00 -31.40 -14.56
CA MET A 1 -0.83 -30.54 -13.37
C MET A 1 -0.55 -29.14 -13.87
N SER A 2 -1.60 -28.36 -14.19
CA SER A 2 -1.45 -27.04 -14.81
C SER A 2 -1.61 -25.98 -13.74
N GLN A 3 -0.48 -25.40 -13.35
CA GLN A 3 -0.35 -24.29 -12.41
C GLN A 3 -0.95 -23.02 -13.05
N LYS A 4 -2.28 -22.88 -13.00
CA LYS A 4 -2.95 -21.62 -13.33
C LYS A 4 -3.23 -20.87 -12.03
N GLY A 5 -2.36 -19.92 -11.73
CA GLY A 5 -2.47 -19.08 -10.55
C GLY A 5 -1.66 -17.80 -10.71
N VAL A 6 -1.72 -17.15 -11.88
CA VAL A 6 -1.45 -15.71 -11.94
C VAL A 6 -2.67 -15.04 -11.30
N GLY A 7 -2.77 -15.20 -9.97
CA GLY A 7 -3.79 -14.55 -9.17
C GLY A 7 -3.57 -13.06 -9.32
N THR A 8 -4.62 -12.34 -9.65
CA THR A 8 -4.66 -10.87 -9.56
C THR A 8 -3.97 -10.44 -8.27
N MET A 9 -2.77 -9.87 -8.39
CA MET A 9 -2.03 -9.40 -7.22
C MET A 9 -2.91 -8.33 -6.58
N ARG A 10 -3.42 -8.61 -5.36
CA ARG A 10 -4.32 -7.69 -4.66
C ARG A 10 -3.61 -6.36 -4.51
N LEU A 11 -4.34 -5.26 -4.72
CA LEU A 11 -3.81 -3.90 -4.69
C LEU A 11 -3.00 -3.63 -3.41
N SER A 12 -3.46 -4.17 -2.29
CA SER A 12 -2.81 -4.12 -0.98
C SER A 12 -1.39 -4.72 -0.99
N HIS A 13 -1.14 -5.81 -1.71
CA HIS A 13 0.20 -6.41 -1.82
C HIS A 13 1.15 -5.53 -2.67
N ARG A 14 0.63 -4.80 -3.68
CA ARG A 14 1.45 -3.84 -4.43
C ARG A 14 1.77 -2.59 -3.60
N PHE A 15 0.84 -2.15 -2.76
CA PHE A 15 1.05 -1.07 -1.81
C PHE A 15 2.11 -1.44 -0.79
N GLU A 16 1.98 -2.63 -0.19
CA GLU A 16 2.96 -3.19 0.73
C GLU A 16 4.35 -3.20 0.10
N GLN A 17 4.53 -3.83 -1.06
CA GLN A 17 5.83 -3.89 -1.72
C GLN A 17 6.43 -2.51 -2.02
N PHE A 18 5.60 -1.55 -2.43
CA PHE A 18 6.06 -0.19 -2.69
C PHE A 18 6.50 0.51 -1.39
N ILE A 19 5.69 0.45 -0.34
CA ILE A 19 5.98 1.11 0.94
C ILE A 19 7.23 0.49 1.60
N PHE A 20 7.40 -0.83 1.54
CA PHE A 20 8.60 -1.50 2.04
C PHE A 20 9.86 -1.19 1.21
N SER A 21 9.71 -0.89 -0.08
CA SER A 21 10.84 -0.49 -0.95
C SER A 21 11.28 0.94 -0.68
N GLU A 22 10.33 1.88 -0.53
CA GLU A 22 10.63 3.30 -0.30
C GLU A 22 10.96 3.60 1.18
N GLY A 23 10.45 2.80 2.11
CA GLY A 23 10.58 3.00 3.56
C GLY A 23 9.64 4.07 4.12
N GLU A 24 9.52 5.22 3.44
CA GLU A 24 8.57 6.28 3.76
C GLU A 24 7.99 6.87 2.46
N THR A 25 6.68 7.08 2.41
CA THR A 25 5.98 7.71 1.28
C THR A 25 4.78 8.53 1.77
N SER A 26 3.91 9.01 0.89
CA SER A 26 2.69 9.72 1.26
C SER A 26 1.46 9.16 0.55
N VAL A 27 0.27 9.37 1.13
CA VAL A 27 -1.00 9.01 0.50
C VAL A 27 -1.15 9.66 -0.88
N ARG A 28 -0.67 10.91 -1.02
CA ARG A 28 -0.69 11.64 -2.30
C ARG A 28 0.20 10.96 -3.34
N GLU A 29 1.40 10.56 -2.97
CA GLU A 29 2.32 9.87 -3.87
C GLU A 29 1.78 8.51 -4.28
N LEU A 30 1.22 7.74 -3.34
CA LEU A 30 0.53 6.48 -3.64
C LEU A 30 -0.64 6.70 -4.61
N ALA A 31 -1.45 7.74 -4.38
CA ALA A 31 -2.55 8.09 -5.27
C ALA A 31 -2.07 8.38 -6.70
N GLN A 32 -0.98 9.11 -6.86
CA GLN A 32 -0.37 9.43 -8.15
C GLN A 32 0.25 8.19 -8.82
N THR A 33 1.03 7.42 -8.08
CA THR A 33 1.74 6.23 -8.56
C THR A 33 0.78 5.12 -9.02
N PHE A 34 -0.30 4.90 -8.28
CA PHE A 34 -1.26 3.85 -8.58
C PHE A 34 -2.49 4.34 -9.36
N GLY A 35 -2.62 5.65 -9.60
CA GLY A 35 -3.76 6.24 -10.30
C GLY A 35 -5.07 6.08 -9.54
N LEU A 36 -5.04 6.21 -8.22
CA LEU A 36 -6.17 5.97 -7.32
C LEU A 36 -6.56 7.21 -6.53
N PRO A 37 -7.83 7.35 -6.11
CA PRO A 37 -8.22 8.39 -5.17
C PRO A 37 -7.49 8.23 -3.82
N GLU A 38 -7.08 9.33 -3.20
CA GLU A 38 -6.42 9.30 -1.87
C GLU A 38 -7.26 8.54 -0.82
N GLY A 39 -8.60 8.63 -0.87
CA GLY A 39 -9.48 7.87 0.01
C GLY A 39 -9.34 6.36 -0.15
N ARG A 40 -9.20 5.85 -1.38
CA ARG A 40 -8.92 4.44 -1.64
C ARG A 40 -7.55 4.03 -1.14
N CYS A 41 -6.54 4.89 -1.32
CA CYS A 41 -5.20 4.62 -0.79
C CYS A 41 -5.24 4.47 0.74
N ARG A 42 -5.99 5.31 1.45
CA ARG A 42 -6.15 5.21 2.91
C ARG A 42 -6.80 3.89 3.33
N GLU A 43 -7.87 3.48 2.66
CA GLU A 43 -8.51 2.17 2.92
C GLU A 43 -7.54 1.00 2.75
N GLU A 44 -6.71 1.03 1.69
CA GLU A 44 -5.70 -0.01 1.48
C GLU A 44 -4.62 0.01 2.57
N ILE A 45 -4.16 1.20 2.99
CA ILE A 45 -3.16 1.35 4.06
C ILE A 45 -3.72 0.88 5.41
N GLU A 46 -4.98 1.17 5.72
CA GLU A 46 -5.64 0.66 6.93
C GLU A 46 -5.64 -0.87 6.97
N GLY A 47 -5.81 -1.53 5.81
CA GLY A 47 -5.67 -2.97 5.67
C GLY A 47 -4.24 -3.50 5.87
N LEU A 48 -3.23 -2.63 5.77
CA LEU A 48 -1.80 -2.96 5.95
C LEU A 48 -1.28 -2.70 7.37
N VAL A 49 -2.09 -2.12 8.27
CA VAL A 49 -1.73 -1.93 9.69
C VAL A 49 -1.28 -3.23 10.38
N PRO A 50 -1.95 -4.39 10.19
CA PRO A 50 -1.49 -5.65 10.78
C PRO A 50 -0.13 -6.14 10.26
N PHE A 51 0.34 -5.58 9.14
CA PHE A 51 1.60 -5.92 8.48
C PHE A 51 2.69 -4.88 8.77
N GLY A 52 2.46 -3.99 9.75
CA GLY A 52 3.42 -2.99 10.16
C GLY A 52 3.47 -1.77 9.26
N VAL A 53 2.39 -1.40 8.57
CA VAL A 53 2.32 -0.12 7.85
C VAL A 53 1.43 0.86 8.60
N GLY A 54 1.91 2.08 8.81
CA GLY A 54 1.18 3.13 9.50
C GLY A 54 0.93 4.36 8.62
N LEU A 55 -0.21 5.01 8.86
CA LEU A 55 -0.57 6.32 8.29
C LEU A 55 -0.54 7.38 9.39
N ARG A 56 0.28 8.42 9.21
CA ARG A 56 0.33 9.60 10.07
C ARG A 56 -0.75 10.61 9.67
N ALA A 57 -1.13 11.47 10.61
CA ALA A 57 -2.18 12.47 10.42
C ALA A 57 -1.86 13.52 9.33
N ASP A 58 -0.57 13.72 9.03
CA ASP A 58 -0.08 14.60 7.96
C ASP A 58 -0.17 13.96 6.56
N GLY A 59 -0.56 12.68 6.46
CA GLY A 59 -0.65 11.93 5.22
C GLY A 59 0.60 11.12 4.88
N THR A 60 1.60 11.09 5.76
CA THR A 60 2.82 10.28 5.60
C THR A 60 2.54 8.81 5.91
N VAL A 61 3.07 7.91 5.10
CA VAL A 61 2.94 6.46 5.23
C VAL A 61 4.33 5.88 5.47
N SER A 62 4.47 5.03 6.48
CA SER A 62 5.77 4.46 6.87
C SER A 62 5.60 3.06 7.43
N VAL A 63 6.68 2.27 7.38
CA VAL A 63 6.74 1.00 8.09
C VAL A 63 6.93 1.28 9.59
N LEU A 64 6.09 0.67 10.41
CA LEU A 64 6.15 0.68 11.86
C LEU A 64 7.14 -0.40 12.30
N ASP A 65 8.06 -0.02 13.19
CA ASP A 65 9.05 -0.93 13.81
C ASP A 65 8.39 -1.95 14.75
#